data_AF-A0A8H7KC80-F1
#
_entry.id   AF-A0A8H7KC80-F1
#
_cell.length_a   1.000
_cell.length_b   1.000
_cell.length_c   1.000
_cell.angle_alpha   90.00
_cell.angle_beta   90.00
_cell.angle_gamma   90.00
#
_symmetry.space_group_name_H-M   'P 1'
#
loop_
_entity.id
_entity.type
_entity.pdbx_description
1 polymer ?
#
loop_
_entity_poly.entity_id
_entity_poly.type
_entity_poly.pdbx_seq_one_letter_code
_entity_poly.pdbx_strand_id
1 'polypeptide(L)'
;MGVGNAYLGVKVLLINRDCKDRISGVVNFVTGNLRPVKSDVDERLSPWYKENSRVYVAGNHACWSDPDLTRKVNKRRFGTVIKSDAFGLTKMMERHSKEVQEWISERVRSEDDGQTTEEEED
;
A
#
# COMPACT_ATOMS: atom_id res chain seq x y z
N MET A 1 7.55 -0.10 3.42
CA MET A 1 6.51 0.61 4.21
C MET A 1 6.81 2.10 4.21
N GLY A 2 5.82 2.97 4.09
CA GLY A 2 5.96 4.44 4.16
C GLY A 2 5.13 5.04 5.30
N VAL A 3 5.77 5.76 6.22
CA VAL A 3 5.12 6.35 7.40
C VAL A 3 5.21 7.87 7.33
N GLY A 4 4.09 8.56 7.48
CA GLY A 4 4.06 10.02 7.33
C GLY A 4 4.60 10.42 5.95
N ASN A 5 5.49 11.42 5.87
CA ASN A 5 6.02 11.89 4.59
C ASN A 5 6.85 10.84 3.81
N ALA A 6 7.31 9.76 4.44
CA ALA A 6 8.08 8.72 3.76
C ALA A 6 7.27 7.98 2.67
N TYR A 7 5.93 8.00 2.73
CA TYR A 7 5.09 7.43 1.68
C TYR A 7 5.31 8.12 0.31
N LEU A 8 5.76 9.38 0.31
CA LEU A 8 6.12 10.10 -0.92
C LEU A 8 7.35 9.48 -1.59
N GLY A 9 8.31 9.00 -0.80
CA GLY A 9 9.47 8.26 -1.31
C GLY A 9 9.06 6.93 -1.94
N VAL A 10 8.14 6.19 -1.31
CA VAL A 10 7.56 4.96 -1.88
C VAL A 10 6.88 5.24 -3.23
N LYS A 11 6.07 6.31 -3.31
CA LYS A 11 5.50 6.74 -4.59
C LYS A 11 6.59 7.00 -5.64
N VAL A 12 7.62 7.79 -5.29
CA VAL A 12 8.71 8.15 -6.22
C VAL A 12 9.46 6.93 -6.71
N LEU A 13 9.68 5.93 -5.85
CA LEU A 13 10.27 4.65 -6.24
C LEU A 13 9.39 3.94 -7.29
N LEU A 14 8.11 3.74 -6.97
CA LEU A 14 7.18 2.98 -7.81
C LEU A 14 6.95 3.61 -9.20
N ILE A 15 7.04 4.95 -9.33
CA ILE A 15 6.83 5.62 -10.62
C ILE A 15 8.10 5.70 -11.47
N ASN A 16 9.29 5.62 -10.87
CA ASN A 16 10.57 5.86 -11.56
C ASN A 16 11.43 4.61 -11.72
N ARG A 17 11.01 3.47 -11.17
CA ARG A 17 11.74 2.21 -11.23
C ARG A 17 10.80 1.07 -11.61
N ASP A 18 11.30 0.20 -12.48
CA ASP A 18 10.67 -1.08 -12.73
C ASP A 18 11.04 -2.05 -11.60
N CYS A 19 10.18 -2.10 -10.58
CA CYS A 19 10.43 -2.89 -9.38
C CYS A 19 9.18 -3.53 -8.81
N LYS A 20 8.01 -3.37 -9.44
CA LYS A 20 6.74 -3.90 -8.92
C LYS A 20 6.76 -5.42 -8.76
N ASP A 21 7.43 -6.12 -9.67
CA ASP A 21 7.54 -7.59 -9.65
C ASP A 21 8.47 -8.10 -8.53
N ARG A 22 9.22 -7.20 -7.87
CA ARG A 22 10.08 -7.50 -6.71
C ARG A 22 9.48 -7.01 -5.39
N ILE A 23 8.24 -6.52 -5.40
CA ILE A 23 7.59 -5.94 -4.22
C ILE A 23 6.34 -6.76 -3.92
N SER A 24 6.42 -7.55 -2.85
CA SER A 24 5.30 -8.36 -2.37
C SER A 24 4.15 -7.51 -1.82
N GLY A 25 4.36 -6.23 -1.50
CA GLY A 25 3.28 -5.34 -1.07
C GLY A 25 3.75 -3.99 -0.53
N VAL A 26 2.83 -3.03 -0.47
CA VAL A 26 3.09 -1.65 -0.01
C VAL A 26 2.16 -1.26 1.11
N VAL A 27 2.71 -0.95 2.28
CA VAL A 27 1.95 -0.40 3.41
C VAL A 27 2.31 1.05 3.62
N ASN A 28 1.30 1.92 3.70
CA ASN A 28 1.45 3.34 3.95
C ASN A 28 0.55 3.82 5.09
N PHE A 29 1.09 4.67 5.96
CA PHE A 29 0.38 5.36 7.03
C PHE A 29 0.40 6.87 6.77
N VAL A 30 -0.76 7.45 6.47
CA VAL A 30 -0.86 8.82 5.94
C VAL A 30 -1.82 9.67 6.78
N THR A 31 -1.34 10.83 7.24
CA THR A 31 -2.14 11.84 7.94
C THR A 31 -2.37 13.11 7.12
N GLY A 32 -1.63 13.28 6.02
CA GLY A 32 -1.76 14.43 5.11
C GLY A 32 -2.40 14.08 3.76
N ASN A 33 -2.33 15.02 2.82
CA ASN A 33 -2.91 14.85 1.50
C ASN A 33 -2.38 13.60 0.79
N LEU A 34 -3.29 12.71 0.36
CA LEU A 34 -2.94 11.55 -0.45
C LEU A 34 -2.48 11.96 -1.86
N ARG A 35 -1.42 11.32 -2.35
CA ARG A 35 -0.87 11.52 -3.69
C ARG A 35 -1.10 10.27 -4.54
N PRO A 36 -1.47 10.43 -5.82
CA PRO A 36 -1.67 9.29 -6.71
C PRO A 36 -0.32 8.67 -7.13
N VAL A 37 -0.30 7.34 -7.24
CA VAL A 37 0.72 6.53 -7.90
C VAL A 37 0.18 6.18 -9.29
N LYS A 38 0.67 6.91 -10.30
CA LYS A 38 0.35 6.69 -11.72
C LYS A 38 1.62 6.86 -12.54
N SER A 39 1.70 6.12 -13.64
CA SER A 39 2.72 6.28 -14.67
C SER A 39 2.00 6.55 -15.98
N ASP A 40 2.58 7.41 -16.81
CA ASP A 40 2.08 7.65 -18.17
C ASP A 40 2.69 6.63 -19.16
N VAL A 41 3.60 5.77 -18.69
CA VAL A 41 4.24 4.68 -19.47
C VAL A 41 3.75 3.30 -19.03
N ASP A 42 3.58 3.08 -17.73
CA ASP A 42 3.07 1.81 -17.18
C ASP A 42 1.61 1.96 -16.74
N GLU A 43 0.70 1.60 -17.63
CA GLU A 43 -0.75 1.60 -17.37
C GLU A 43 -1.17 0.57 -16.30
N ARG A 44 -0.36 -0.47 -16.08
CA ARG A 44 -0.63 -1.52 -15.09
C ARG A 44 -0.25 -1.11 -13.67
N LEU A 45 0.53 -0.03 -13.50
CA LEU A 45 0.99 0.44 -12.20
C LEU A 45 -0.17 0.78 -11.25
N SER A 46 -1.18 1.54 -11.71
CA SER A 46 -2.30 1.94 -10.85
C SER A 46 -3.20 0.77 -10.45
N PRO A 47 -3.60 -0.15 -11.36
CA PRO A 47 -4.25 -1.41 -10.98
C PRO A 47 -3.45 -2.25 -10.01
N TRP A 48 -2.17 -2.51 -10.31
CA TRP A 48 -1.28 -3.28 -9.44
C TRP A 48 -1.18 -2.65 -8.05
N TYR A 49 -1.01 -1.32 -7.98
CA TYR A 49 -0.95 -0.61 -6.70
C TYR A 49 -2.26 -0.70 -5.92
N LYS A 50 -3.42 -0.75 -6.59
CA LYS A 50 -4.71 -0.97 -5.91
C LYS A 50 -4.74 -2.31 -5.19
N GLU A 51 -4.28 -3.36 -5.85
CA GLU A 51 -4.32 -4.75 -5.37
C GLU A 51 -3.22 -5.05 -4.34
N ASN A 52 -2.06 -4.40 -4.46
CA ASN A 52 -0.85 -4.71 -3.69
C ASN A 52 -0.50 -3.65 -2.66
N SER A 53 -1.43 -2.76 -2.29
CA SER A 53 -1.18 -1.77 -1.24
C SER A 53 -2.28 -1.64 -0.20
N ARG A 54 -1.87 -1.30 1.02
CA ARG A 54 -2.73 -0.89 2.15
C ARG A 54 -2.33 0.54 2.53
N VAL A 55 -3.26 1.49 2.37
CA VAL A 55 -3.02 2.92 2.67
C VAL A 55 -3.93 3.34 3.81
N TYR A 56 -3.43 3.24 5.03
CA TYR A 56 -4.14 3.63 6.24
C TYR A 56 -4.15 5.15 6.38
N VAL A 57 -5.34 5.71 6.56
CA VAL A 57 -5.57 7.14 6.70
C VAL A 57 -6.34 7.42 7.99
N ALA A 58 -5.91 8.43 8.72
CA ALA A 58 -6.53 8.81 10.00
C ALA A 58 -8.05 9.03 9.86
N GLY A 59 -8.81 8.65 10.90
CA GLY A 59 -10.28 8.65 10.85
C GLY A 59 -10.92 10.02 10.69
N ASN A 60 -10.19 11.08 11.08
CA ASN A 60 -10.59 12.48 10.98
C ASN A 60 -10.04 13.17 9.73
N HIS A 61 -9.46 12.45 8.77
CA HIS A 61 -8.96 13.04 7.55
C HIS A 61 -10.10 13.58 6.67
N ALA A 62 -9.89 14.74 6.04
CA ALA A 62 -10.92 15.44 5.24
C ALA A 62 -11.45 14.63 4.05
N CYS A 63 -10.70 13.62 3.58
CA CYS A 63 -11.16 12.76 2.50
C CYS A 63 -12.40 11.92 2.85
N TRP A 64 -12.76 11.82 4.14
CA TRP A 64 -13.93 11.09 4.61
C TRP A 64 -15.18 11.94 4.75
N SER A 65 -15.04 13.26 4.79
CA SER A 65 -16.16 14.20 4.93
C SER A 65 -16.52 14.93 3.64
N ASP A 66 -15.57 15.03 2.70
CA ASP A 66 -15.77 15.63 1.38
C ASP A 66 -16.06 14.54 0.33
N PRO A 67 -17.26 14.53 -0.30
CA PRO A 67 -17.64 13.52 -1.29
C PRO A 67 -16.71 13.45 -2.51
N ASP A 68 -16.18 14.59 -2.97
CA ASP A 68 -15.26 14.63 -4.09
C ASP A 68 -13.90 14.05 -3.73
N LEU A 69 -13.42 14.34 -2.52
CA LEU A 69 -12.20 13.70 -2.00
C LEU A 69 -12.41 12.20 -1.78
N THR A 70 -13.55 11.77 -1.24
CA THR A 70 -13.89 10.35 -1.06
C THR A 70 -13.84 9.62 -2.41
N ARG A 71 -14.54 10.16 -3.43
CA ARG A 71 -14.53 9.61 -4.78
C ARG A 71 -13.13 9.60 -5.39
N LYS A 72 -12.33 10.63 -5.13
CA LYS A 72 -10.95 10.74 -5.61
C LYS A 72 -10.05 9.66 -5.01
N VAL A 73 -10.05 9.48 -3.68
CA VAL A 73 -9.18 8.51 -2.99
C VAL A 73 -9.55 7.06 -3.25
N ASN A 74 -10.78 6.79 -3.72
CA ASN A 74 -11.19 5.44 -4.10
C ASN A 74 -10.65 4.98 -5.48
N LYS A 75 -10.10 5.89 -6.29
CA LYS A 75 -9.50 5.54 -7.60
C LYS A 75 -8.27 4.64 -7.43
N ARG A 76 -8.05 3.72 -8.39
CA ARG A 76 -6.96 2.72 -8.38
C ARG A 76 -5.58 3.29 -8.02
N ARG A 77 -5.25 4.45 -8.59
CA ARG A 77 -3.99 5.18 -8.34
C ARG A 77 -3.74 5.63 -6.89
N PHE A 78 -4.70 5.50 -5.98
CA PHE A 78 -4.50 5.81 -4.55
C PHE A 78 -4.30 4.56 -3.69
N GLY A 79 -4.30 3.37 -4.27
CA GLY A 79 -4.15 2.12 -3.53
C GLY A 79 -5.46 1.68 -2.87
N THR A 80 -5.38 0.68 -1.99
CA THR A 80 -6.51 0.35 -1.12
C THR A 80 -6.46 1.23 0.11
N VAL A 81 -7.22 2.33 0.04
CA VAL A 81 -7.33 3.31 1.12
C VAL A 81 -8.23 2.77 2.21
N ILE A 82 -7.72 2.75 3.44
CA ILE A 82 -8.37 2.18 4.62
C ILE A 82 -8.53 3.29 5.64
N LYS A 83 -9.76 3.49 6.10
CA LYS A 83 -10.05 4.43 7.19
C LYS A 83 -9.65 3.78 8.50
N SER A 84 -8.74 4.41 9.23
CA SER A 84 -8.45 4.07 10.61
C SER A 84 -9.47 4.70 11.55
N ASP A 85 -9.81 4.00 12.63
CA ASP A 85 -10.47 4.53 13.82
C ASP A 85 -9.56 5.39 14.71
N ALA A 86 -8.24 5.35 14.50
CA ALA A 86 -7.26 6.14 15.22
C ALA A 86 -7.05 7.54 14.61
N PHE A 87 -6.69 8.48 15.48
CA PHE A 87 -6.30 9.84 15.12
C PHE A 87 -4.82 10.05 15.41
N GLY A 88 -4.09 10.58 14.43
CA GLY A 88 -2.64 10.76 14.53
C GLY A 88 -1.85 9.52 14.13
N LEU A 89 -0.60 9.76 13.76
CA LEU A 89 0.26 8.77 13.09
C LEU A 89 0.63 7.60 13.99
N THR A 90 1.13 7.88 15.20
CA THR A 90 1.58 6.86 16.16
C THR A 90 0.45 5.90 16.53
N LYS A 91 -0.69 6.45 16.94
CA LYS A 91 -1.88 5.65 17.31
C LYS A 91 -2.37 4.79 16.15
N MET A 92 -2.33 5.31 14.92
CA MET A 92 -2.72 4.56 13.74
C MET A 92 -1.76 3.39 13.46
N MET A 93 -0.45 3.58 13.64
CA MET A 93 0.51 2.49 13.50
C MET A 93 0.34 1.42 14.58
N GLU A 94 0.18 1.82 15.85
CA GLU A 94 -0.06 0.90 16.96
C GLU A 94 -1.32 0.07 16.70
N ARG A 95 -2.41 0.75 16.30
CA ARG A 95 -3.73 0.17 16.07
C ARG A 95 -3.76 -0.90 14.98
N HIS A 96 -2.98 -0.72 13.92
CA HIS A 96 -2.93 -1.62 12.75
C HIS A 96 -1.69 -2.51 12.72
N SER A 97 -0.82 -2.44 13.72
CA SER A 97 0.46 -3.17 13.76
C SER A 97 0.30 -4.66 13.49
N LYS A 98 -0.61 -5.33 14.21
CA LYS A 98 -0.86 -6.78 14.07
C LYS A 98 -1.42 -7.15 12.69
N GLU A 99 -2.46 -6.45 12.24
CA GLU A 99 -3.07 -6.67 10.91
C GLU A 99 -2.04 -6.51 9.79
N VAL A 100 -1.19 -5.47 9.88
CA VAL A 100 -0.14 -5.22 8.90
C VAL A 100 0.94 -6.30 8.92
N GLN A 101 1.36 -6.77 10.10
CA GLN A 101 2.33 -7.85 10.22
C GLN A 101 1.79 -9.16 9.62
N GLU A 102 0.54 -9.49 9.91
CA GLU A 102 -0.14 -10.67 9.34
C GLU A 102 -0.22 -10.55 7.81
N TRP A 103 -0.71 -9.41 7.31
CA TRP A 103 -0.84 -9.16 5.86
C TRP A 103 0.50 -9.21 5.11
N ILE A 104 1.58 -8.70 5.71
CA ILE A 104 2.93 -8.80 5.13
C ILE A 104 3.40 -10.26 5.14
N SER A 105 3.23 -10.96 6.27
CA SER A 105 3.71 -12.34 6.43
C SER A 105 3.04 -13.31 5.46
N GLU A 106 1.73 -13.18 5.25
CA GLU A 106 0.97 -13.98 4.28
C GLU A 106 1.51 -13.80 2.86
N ARG A 107 1.79 -12.56 2.46
CA ARG A 107 2.29 -12.26 1.11
C ARG A 107 3.71 -12.74 0.86
N VAL A 108 4.58 -12.64 1.85
CA VAL A 108 5.96 -13.15 1.72
C VAL A 108 5.97 -14.68 1.66
N ARG A 109 5.16 -15.37 2.47
CA ARG A 109 5.05 -16.84 2.43
C ARG A 109 4.51 -17.36 1.11
N SER A 110 3.50 -16.67 0.54
CA SER A 110 2.93 -17.07 -0.75
C SER A 110 3.92 -16.99 -1.93
N GLU A 111 4.99 -16.21 -1.80
CA GLU A 111 6.06 -16.14 -2.82
C GLU A 111 7.08 -17.27 -2.66
N ASP A 112 7.22 -17.84 -1.45
CA ASP A 112 8.21 -18.88 -1.11
C ASP A 112 7.71 -20.30 -1.42
N ASP A 113 6.41 -20.56 -1.24
CA ASP A 113 5.77 -21.86 -1.52
C ASP A 113 5.79 -22.25 -3.03
N GLY A 114 6.24 -21.36 -3.92
CA GLY A 114 6.44 -21.62 -5.34
C GLY A 114 7.85 -22.12 -5.73
N GLN A 115 8.77 -22.25 -4.76
CA GLN A 115 10.15 -22.74 -4.94
C GLN A 115 10.40 -24.06 -4.20
N THR A 116 9.52 -25.05 -4.32
CA THR A 116 9.91 -26.44 -4.03
C THR A 116 10.59 -27.00 -5.27
N THR A 117 11.93 -27.02 -5.29
CA THR A 117 12.69 -27.85 -6.22
C THR A 117 12.26 -29.29 -6.02
N GLU A 118 11.71 -29.92 -7.06
CA GLU A 118 11.63 -31.37 -7.16
C GLU A 118 13.07 -31.89 -7.09
N GLU A 119 13.46 -32.48 -5.96
CA GLU A 119 14.70 -33.24 -5.88
C GLU A 119 14.51 -34.50 -6.74
N GLU A 120 15.18 -34.56 -7.88
CA GLU A 120 15.28 -35.77 -8.70
C GLU A 120 15.96 -36.87 -7.86
N GLU A 121 15.23 -37.95 -7.58
CA GLU A 121 15.77 -39.20 -7.03
C GLU A 121 16.59 -39.91 -8.13
N ASP A 122 17.89 -40.10 -7.89
CA ASP A 122 18.77 -41.07 -8.58
C ASP A 122 19.42 -42.03 -7.56
#